data_AF-A0A1Y5PKX2-F1
#
_entry.id   AF-A0A1Y5PKX2-F1
#
_cell.length_a   1.000
_cell.length_b   1.000
_cell.length_c   1.000
_cell.angle_alpha   90.00
_cell.angle_beta   90.00
_cell.angle_gamma   90.00
#
_symmetry.space_group_name_H-M   'P 1'
#
loop_
_entity.id
_entity.type
_entity.pdbx_description
1 polymer ?
#
loop_
_entity_poly.entity_id
_entity_poly.type
_entity_poly.pdbx_seq_one_letter_code
_entity_poly.pdbx_strand_id
1 'polypeptide(L)' 'MREIRVSPDGDTVAIRADAPEDASNAWGCFSAVNGGHWSATKEVADWTPPQRETE' A
#
# COMPACT_ATOMS: atom_id res chain seq x y z
N MET A 1 -5.18 2.71 -13.79
CA MET A 1 -4.77 3.31 -12.50
C MET A 1 -4.39 2.15 -11.58
N ARG A 2 -3.24 2.21 -10.91
CA ARG A 2 -2.81 1.15 -9.98
C ARG A 2 -3.52 1.37 -8.64
N GLU A 3 -3.92 0.30 -7.95
CA GLU A 3 -4.53 0.43 -6.63
C GLU A 3 -3.47 0.92 -5.63
N ILE A 4 -3.84 1.93 -4.84
CA ILE A 4 -2.99 2.54 -3.82
C ILE A 4 -3.77 2.55 -2.51
N ARG A 5 -3.09 2.21 -1.42
CA ARG A 5 -3.61 2.32 -0.05
C ARG A 5 -2.65 3.10 0.81
N VAL A 6 -3.16 3.67 1.89
CA VAL A 6 -2.43 4.46 2.89
C VAL A 6 -2.63 3.79 4.25
N SER A 7 -1.54 3.66 5.00
CA SER A 7 -1.56 3.10 6.35
C SER A 7 -2.47 3.93 7.29
N PRO A 8 -3.01 3.33 8.35
CA PRO A 8 -3.89 4.04 9.29
C PRO A 8 -3.27 5.28 9.95
N ASP A 9 -1.95 5.30 10.10
CA ASP A 9 -1.18 6.44 10.62
C ASP A 9 -0.85 7.51 9.56
N GLY A 10 -1.07 7.22 8.27
CA GLY A 10 -0.78 8.13 7.16
C GLY A 10 0.68 8.15 6.68
N ASP A 11 1.59 7.43 7.34
CA ASP A 11 3.04 7.57 7.09
C ASP A 11 3.58 6.64 5.99
N THR A 12 2.80 5.65 5.57
CA THR A 12 3.21 4.64 4.60
C THR A 12 2.16 4.48 3.49
N VAL A 13 2.63 4.32 2.25
CA VAL A 13 1.78 4.01 1.10
C VAL A 13 2.06 2.60 0.59
N ALA A 14 1.02 1.89 0.19
CA ALA A 14 1.12 0.58 -0.45
C ALA A 14 0.60 0.68 -1.89
N ILE A 15 1.38 0.18 -2.85
CA ILE A 15 1.05 0.18 -4.28
C ILE A 15 0.90 -1.27 -4.74
N ARG A 16 -0.24 -1.59 -5.36
CA ARG A 16 -0.55 -2.95 -5.83
C ARG A 16 0.47 -3.39 -6.89
N ALA A 17 1.02 -4.59 -6.77
CA ALA A 17 1.89 -5.20 -7.78
C ALA A 17 1.09 -6.06 -8.78
N ASP A 18 1.71 -6.40 -9.91
CA ASP A 18 1.16 -7.39 -10.86
C ASP A 18 1.56 -8.80 -10.42
N ALA A 19 1.15 -9.15 -9.20
CA ALA A 19 1.38 -10.44 -8.57
C ALA A 19 0.05 -11.03 -8.08
N PRO A 20 -0.02 -12.36 -7.82
CA PRO A 20 -1.18 -12.97 -7.16
C PRO A 20 -1.54 -12.28 -5.85
N GLU A 21 -2.80 -12.35 -5.44
CA GLU A 21 -3.29 -11.69 -4.23
C GLU A 21 -2.65 -12.21 -2.94
N ASP A 22 -2.32 -13.49 -2.90
CA ASP A 22 -1.71 -14.20 -1.78
C ASP A 22 -0.18 -14.19 -1.78
N ALA A 23 0.45 -13.62 -2.82
CA ALA A 23 1.90 -13.53 -2.92
C ALA A 23 2.49 -12.61 -1.84
N SER A 24 3.68 -12.93 -1.35
CA SER A 24 4.41 -12.09 -0.38
C SER A 24 4.86 -10.73 -0.93
N ASN A 25 4.78 -10.54 -2.23
CA ASN A 25 5.10 -9.31 -2.95
C ASN A 25 3.89 -8.71 -3.69
N ALA A 26 2.69 -8.97 -3.19
CA ALA A 26 1.45 -8.46 -3.75
C ALA A 26 1.34 -6.92 -3.66
N TRP A 27 2.08 -6.30 -2.73
CA TRP A 27 2.13 -4.85 -2.51
C TRP A 27 3.56 -4.36 -2.28
N GLY A 28 3.92 -3.26 -2.93
CA GLY A 28 5.12 -2.49 -2.60
C GLY A 28 4.77 -1.37 -1.62
N CYS A 29 5.27 -1.48 -0.39
CA CYS A 29 5.05 -0.51 0.68
C CYS A 29 6.22 0.46 0.76
N PHE A 30 5.97 1.75 0.97
CA PHE A 30 7.01 2.78 1.07
C PHE A 30 6.67 3.84 2.12
N SER A 31 7.63 4.16 2.98
CA SER A 31 7.60 5.36 3.83
C SER A 31 8.87 6.19 3.62
N ALA A 32 8.75 7.51 3.80
CA ALA A 32 9.89 8.42 3.61
C ALA A 32 11.03 8.15 4.61
N VAL A 33 10.70 7.62 5.79
CA VAL A 33 11.67 7.38 6.87
C VAL A 33 12.33 6.01 6.76
N ASN A 34 11.58 4.96 6.41
CA ASN A 34 12.06 3.57 6.45
C ASN A 34 12.33 2.96 5.08
N GLY A 35 12.07 3.69 3.99
CA GLY A 35 12.22 3.18 2.63
C GLY A 35 11.10 2.20 2.27
N GLY A 36 11.42 1.16 1.48
CA GLY A 36 10.43 0.26 0.91
C GLY A 36 10.59 -1.21 1.27
N HIS A 37 9.47 -1.94 1.27
CA HIS A 37 9.42 -3.39 1.44
C HIS A 37 8.26 -4.01 0.65
N TRP A 38 8.26 -5.33 0.53
CA TRP A 38 7.18 -6.11 -0.05
C TRP A 38 6.24 -6.63 1.04
N SER A 39 4.93 -6.61 0.76
CA SER A 39 3.90 -7.13 1.65
C SER A 39 2.87 -7.98 0.92
N ALA A 40 2.29 -8.94 1.64
CA ALA A 40 1.12 -9.69 1.22
C ALA A 40 -0.17 -8.89 1.42
N THR A 41 -1.23 -9.22 0.69
CA THR A 41 -2.52 -8.48 0.77
C THR A 41 -3.12 -8.46 2.18
N LYS A 42 -2.92 -9.53 2.96
CA LYS A 42 -3.41 -9.61 4.35
C LYS A 42 -2.79 -8.57 5.30
N GLU A 43 -1.61 -8.05 4.96
CA GLU A 43 -0.87 -7.11 5.81
C GLU A 43 -1.30 -5.66 5.60
N VAL A 44 -2.02 -5.38 4.49
CA VAL A 44 -2.54 -4.05 4.13
C VAL A 44 -4.06 -4.08 3.94
N ALA A 45 -4.73 -5.07 4.52
CA ALA A 45 -6.16 -5.32 4.32
C ALA A 45 -7.05 -4.23 4.95
N ASP A 46 -6.58 -3.61 6.03
CA ASP A 46 -7.24 -2.54 6.78
C ASP A 46 -6.82 -1.13 6.33
N TRP A 47 -5.91 -1.03 5.37
CA TRP A 47 -5.44 0.26 4.84
C TRP A 47 -6.49 0.87 3.91
N THR A 48 -6.53 2.20 3.87
CA THR A 48 -7.58 2.93 3.16
C THR A 48 -7.08 3.53 1.85
N PRO A 49 -7.93 3.71 0.83
CA PRO A 49 -7.55 4.45 -0.37
C PRO A 49 -7.12 5.89 -0.05
N PRO A 50 -6.20 6.50 -0.81
CA PRO A 50 -5.82 7.89 -0.60
C PRO A 50 -7.05 8.81 -0.72
N GLN A 51 -7.16 9.76 0.21
CA GLN A 51 -8.20 10.78 0.16
C GLN A 51 -8.01 11.64 -1.10
N ARG A 52 -9.09 11.90 -1.83
CA ARG A 52 -9.06 12.87 -2.91
C ARG A 52 -9.26 14.25 -2.30
N GLU A 53 -8.29 15.13 -2.47
CA GLU A 53 -8.52 16.56 -2.21
C GLU A 53 -9.54 17.05 -3.25
N THR A 54 -10.70 17.50 -2.79
CA THR A 54 -11.63 18.28 -3.61
C THR A 54 -11.17 19.72 -3.59
N GLU A 55 -10.76 20.23 -4.75
CA GLU A 55 -10.47 21.65 -5.00
C GLU A 55 -11.73 22.53 -4.84
#